data_AF-A0A9E0MN62-F1
#
_entry.id   AF-A0A9E0MN62-F1
#
_cell.length_a   1.000
_cell.length_b   1.000
_cell.length_c   1.000
_cell.angle_alpha   90.00
_cell.angle_beta   90.00
_cell.angle_gamma   90.00
#
_symmetry.space_group_name_H-M   'P 1'
#
loop_
_entity.id
_entity.type
_entity.pdbx_description
1 polymer ?
#
loop_
_entity_poly.entity_id
_entity_poly.type
_entity_poly.pdbx_seq_one_letter_code
_entity_poly.pdbx_strand_id
1 'polypeptide(L)'
;MPRTAWSALWLAAFAACGQGPTAIVDAAMFDARADGAAGDDAAPPDGPPLDGEADGPLAIDDAAVDGAVAIEDAAVDGAVAIEDAAVDGAVAIEDAAVDGAVVIEDAGGSDGAGPLALGCADGTREGFVDPTAFPTVAACAGAWDGEVGQAGALCAPGWQVCDGSTFAVTNITFAAAIGFPGCFAFDAAHDNYVCRPDCSAQVAAGVDTADGLDMGGVGAGCRFQFPGTASCLVGGRIDASENSGTGCRYAAGITDGVVCCASIIAER
;
A
#
# COMPACT_ATOMS: atom_id res chain seq x y z
N MET A 1 -61.56 -23.43 4.68
CA MET A 1 -61.56 -24.90 4.48
C MET A 1 -61.15 -25.18 3.03
N PRO A 2 -60.55 -26.33 2.69
CA PRO A 2 -59.21 -26.73 3.16
C PRO A 2 -58.24 -27.13 2.01
N ARG A 3 -56.96 -27.15 2.36
CA ARG A 3 -55.89 -28.15 2.11
C ARG A 3 -55.98 -29.20 0.97
N THR A 4 -54.77 -29.62 0.56
CA THR A 4 -54.33 -30.92 -0.02
C THR A 4 -54.71 -31.26 -1.47
N ALA A 5 -53.94 -32.03 -2.26
CA ALA A 5 -52.49 -32.36 -2.30
C ALA A 5 -52.21 -33.30 -3.53
N TRP A 6 -50.94 -33.43 -3.98
CA TRP A 6 -50.38 -34.58 -4.77
C TRP A 6 -50.84 -34.72 -6.26
N SER A 7 -50.11 -35.28 -7.24
CA SER A 7 -48.73 -35.82 -7.34
C SER A 7 -48.32 -36.12 -8.81
N ALA A 8 -47.02 -36.23 -9.11
CA ALA A 8 -46.37 -37.12 -10.12
C ALA A 8 -46.67 -36.93 -11.64
N LEU A 9 -45.88 -37.39 -12.63
CA LEU A 9 -44.44 -37.71 -12.86
C LEU A 9 -44.28 -38.03 -14.39
N TRP A 10 -43.06 -38.39 -14.85
CA TRP A 10 -42.60 -38.99 -16.14
C TRP A 10 -41.64 -38.07 -16.93
N LEU A 11 -40.30 -38.27 -16.84
CA LEU A 11 -39.42 -39.21 -17.60
C LEU A 11 -39.21 -38.81 -19.08
N ALA A 12 -38.00 -38.82 -19.68
CA ALA A 12 -36.64 -39.24 -19.26
C ALA A 12 -35.56 -38.41 -20.05
N ALA A 13 -34.26 -38.72 -20.24
CA ALA A 13 -33.41 -39.89 -19.98
C ALA A 13 -31.89 -39.58 -20.01
N PHE A 14 -31.09 -40.40 -19.32
CA PHE A 14 -29.69 -40.83 -19.56
C PHE A 14 -28.60 -39.87 -20.14
N ALA A 15 -27.58 -39.60 -19.32
CA ALA A 15 -26.22 -40.16 -19.50
C ALA A 15 -25.44 -40.08 -18.18
N ALA A 16 -24.54 -41.03 -17.88
CA ALA A 16 -23.83 -41.10 -16.60
C ALA A 16 -22.33 -41.34 -16.78
N CYS A 17 -21.48 -40.55 -16.10
CA CYS A 17 -20.19 -40.95 -15.52
C CYS A 17 -19.60 -39.81 -14.68
N GLY A 18 -19.03 -40.10 -13.52
CA GLY A 18 -18.19 -39.15 -12.73
C GLY A 18 -18.78 -38.75 -11.37
N GLN A 19 -18.08 -39.16 -10.31
CA GLN A 19 -18.32 -38.85 -8.90
C GLN A 19 -18.34 -37.32 -8.63
N GLY A 20 -19.28 -36.81 -7.84
CA GLY A 20 -19.09 -36.59 -6.40
C GLY A 20 -20.02 -35.45 -5.90
N PRO A 21 -20.30 -35.33 -4.59
CA PRO A 21 -21.42 -34.50 -4.11
C PRO A 21 -21.11 -33.00 -4.08
N THR A 22 -22.09 -32.19 -4.49
CA THR A 22 -22.17 -30.78 -4.08
C THR A 22 -22.50 -30.71 -2.60
N ALA A 23 -21.48 -30.67 -1.75
CA ALA A 23 -21.62 -30.25 -0.37
C ALA A 23 -21.62 -28.72 -0.32
N ILE A 24 -22.73 -28.14 0.14
CA ILE A 24 -22.63 -26.92 0.94
C ILE A 24 -22.01 -27.42 2.24
N VAL A 25 -20.72 -27.16 2.45
CA VAL A 25 -20.01 -27.60 3.65
C VAL A 25 -20.22 -26.56 4.74
N ASP A 26 -20.93 -26.96 5.80
CA ASP A 26 -20.77 -26.35 7.12
C ASP A 26 -19.28 -26.35 7.49
N ALA A 27 -18.81 -25.24 8.06
CA ALA A 27 -17.41 -25.09 8.47
C ALA A 27 -17.06 -26.06 9.62
N ALA A 28 -16.06 -26.92 9.41
CA ALA A 28 -15.44 -27.72 10.46
C ALA A 28 -14.06 -28.25 10.04
N MET A 29 -13.04 -28.02 10.88
CA MET A 29 -11.69 -28.64 10.89
C MET A 29 -10.76 -28.28 9.70
N PHE A 30 -9.44 -28.09 9.84
CA PHE A 30 -8.42 -27.97 10.92
C PHE A 30 -7.18 -27.34 10.19
N ASP A 31 -6.17 -26.69 10.75
CA ASP A 31 -5.24 -27.14 11.81
C ASP A 31 -4.27 -26.00 12.20
N ALA A 32 -4.58 -25.23 13.25
CA ALA A 32 -3.62 -24.27 13.83
C ALA A 32 -2.64 -25.02 14.75
N ARG A 33 -1.47 -25.39 14.23
CA ARG A 33 -0.45 -26.12 15.02
C ARG A 33 0.41 -25.19 15.87
N ALA A 34 -0.12 -24.83 17.03
CA ALA A 34 0.72 -24.63 18.20
C ALA A 34 1.04 -26.01 18.82
N ASP A 35 2.30 -26.43 18.83
CA ASP A 35 2.74 -27.67 19.52
C ASP A 35 2.79 -27.43 21.05
N GLY A 36 1.67 -27.02 21.65
CA GLY A 36 1.62 -26.33 22.94
C GLY A 36 0.32 -26.45 23.77
N ALA A 37 -0.22 -27.66 23.91
CA ALA A 37 -1.12 -28.08 25.01
C ALA A 37 -2.49 -27.35 25.26
N ALA A 38 -3.54 -27.96 24.70
CA ALA A 38 -4.81 -28.32 25.36
C ALA A 38 -5.85 -27.26 25.81
N GLY A 39 -7.02 -27.31 25.16
CA GLY A 39 -8.30 -26.78 25.69
C GLY A 39 -9.44 -26.86 24.68
N ASP A 40 -10.31 -27.87 24.78
CA ASP A 40 -11.53 -27.95 23.96
C ASP A 40 -12.58 -26.91 24.43
N ASP A 41 -12.79 -25.83 23.68
CA ASP A 41 -14.06 -25.08 23.66
C ASP A 41 -14.14 -24.18 22.41
N ALA A 42 -15.33 -24.02 21.83
CA ALA A 42 -15.51 -23.37 20.52
C ALA A 42 -15.59 -21.84 20.60
N ALA A 43 -14.82 -21.15 19.75
CA ALA A 43 -14.86 -19.70 19.52
C ALA A 43 -15.56 -19.35 18.17
N PRO A 44 -16.16 -18.16 18.03
CA PRO A 44 -16.78 -17.68 16.79
C PRO A 44 -15.75 -17.31 15.70
N PRO A 45 -16.17 -17.03 14.45
CA PRO A 45 -15.25 -16.63 13.37
C PRO A 45 -14.52 -15.29 13.60
N ASP A 46 -14.95 -14.48 14.57
CA ASP A 46 -14.20 -13.33 15.07
C ASP A 46 -13.23 -13.82 16.18
N GLY A 47 -12.00 -14.19 15.82
CA GLY A 47 -10.98 -14.56 16.80
C GLY A 47 -10.53 -13.34 17.62
N PRO A 48 -10.30 -13.46 18.94
CA PRO A 48 -9.59 -12.42 19.68
C PRO A 48 -8.13 -12.30 19.17
N PRO A 49 -7.47 -11.14 19.35
CA PRO A 49 -6.03 -11.03 19.08
C PRO A 49 -5.26 -12.08 19.88
N LEU A 50 -4.16 -12.59 19.29
CA LEU A 50 -3.35 -13.65 19.89
C LEU A 50 -2.47 -13.09 21.01
N ASP A 51 -2.89 -13.23 22.28
CA ASP A 51 -2.17 -12.75 23.46
C ASP A 51 -1.29 -13.84 24.12
N GLY A 52 -0.05 -14.03 23.66
CA GLY A 52 0.90 -14.92 24.35
C GLY A 52 2.16 -15.38 23.60
N GLU A 53 2.89 -16.31 24.22
CA GLU A 53 4.09 -16.95 23.64
C GLU A 53 3.68 -18.17 22.79
N ALA A 54 4.05 -18.18 21.52
CA ALA A 54 3.87 -19.25 20.56
C ALA A 54 5.21 -19.93 20.24
N ASP A 55 5.41 -21.14 20.76
CA ASP A 55 6.50 -22.04 20.37
C ASP A 55 6.19 -22.64 18.97
N GLY A 56 6.64 -21.96 17.91
CA GLY A 56 6.53 -22.42 16.52
C GLY A 56 6.05 -21.35 15.52
N PRO A 57 6.08 -21.65 14.22
CA PRO A 57 5.62 -20.73 13.18
C PRO A 57 4.09 -20.57 13.21
N LEU A 58 3.64 -19.32 13.08
CA LEU A 58 2.23 -18.97 12.86
C LEU A 58 1.95 -18.95 11.35
N ALA A 59 0.90 -19.63 10.91
CA ALA A 59 0.48 -19.66 9.52
C ALA A 59 -1.04 -19.48 9.39
N ILE A 60 -1.46 -18.58 8.50
CA ILE A 60 -2.82 -18.49 7.99
C ILE A 60 -2.74 -18.83 6.50
N ASP A 61 -3.35 -19.94 6.10
CA ASP A 61 -3.21 -20.54 4.78
C ASP A 61 -4.61 -20.91 4.25
N ASP A 62 -4.90 -20.64 2.97
CA ASP A 62 -6.18 -20.93 2.29
C ASP A 62 -7.45 -20.41 3.03
N ALA A 63 -7.30 -19.38 3.87
CA ALA A 63 -8.34 -18.94 4.82
C ALA A 63 -9.17 -17.75 4.33
N ALA A 64 -10.47 -17.75 4.61
CA ALA A 64 -11.32 -16.56 4.49
C ALA A 64 -11.61 -16.00 5.89
N VAL A 65 -11.13 -14.78 6.17
CA VAL A 65 -11.31 -14.08 7.44
C VAL A 65 -12.24 -12.88 7.20
N ASP A 66 -13.37 -12.86 7.89
CA ASP A 66 -14.29 -11.72 7.93
C ASP A 66 -13.82 -10.81 9.08
N GLY A 67 -13.24 -9.65 8.78
CA GLY A 67 -12.60 -8.77 9.76
C GLY A 67 -11.07 -8.78 9.76
N ALA A 68 -10.49 -8.20 10.81
CA ALA A 68 -9.05 -7.95 10.92
C ALA A 68 -8.28 -9.15 11.50
N VAL A 69 -7.03 -9.32 11.06
CA VAL A 69 -6.04 -10.24 11.66
C VAL A 69 -5.07 -9.41 12.47
N ALA A 70 -5.01 -9.63 13.79
CA ALA A 70 -4.12 -8.92 14.70
C ALA A 70 -3.27 -9.90 15.52
N ILE A 71 -1.95 -9.65 15.56
CA ILE A 71 -1.00 -10.30 16.46
C ILE A 71 -0.52 -9.21 17.43
N GLU A 72 -0.91 -9.30 18.70
CA GLU A 72 -0.70 -8.26 19.73
C GLU A 72 0.04 -8.85 20.93
N ASP A 73 1.07 -8.18 21.46
CA ASP A 73 1.85 -8.62 22.64
C ASP A 73 2.46 -10.04 22.55
N ALA A 74 2.52 -10.63 21.34
CA ALA A 74 2.89 -12.03 21.15
C ALA A 74 4.41 -12.25 20.98
N ALA A 75 4.93 -13.37 21.49
CA ALA A 75 6.30 -13.83 21.17
C ALA A 75 6.23 -15.09 20.30
N VAL A 76 6.83 -15.08 19.11
CA VAL A 76 6.74 -16.18 18.12
C VAL A 76 8.12 -16.73 17.85
N ASP A 77 8.41 -17.95 18.32
CA ASP A 77 9.63 -18.69 17.97
C ASP A 77 9.45 -19.39 16.61
N GLY A 78 9.47 -18.59 15.55
CA GLY A 78 9.22 -19.05 14.19
C GLY A 78 8.86 -17.93 13.22
N ALA A 79 8.52 -18.30 11.99
CA ALA A 79 8.01 -17.39 10.98
C ALA A 79 6.51 -17.09 11.21
N VAL A 80 6.06 -15.91 10.78
CA VAL A 80 4.64 -15.58 10.61
C VAL A 80 4.37 -15.56 9.10
N ALA A 81 3.47 -16.42 8.63
CA ALA A 81 3.08 -16.52 7.23
C ALA A 81 1.56 -16.29 7.08
N ILE A 82 1.17 -15.48 6.10
CA ILE A 82 -0.21 -15.35 5.63
C ILE A 82 -0.16 -15.59 4.12
N GLU A 83 -0.67 -16.74 3.68
CA GLU A 83 -0.58 -17.22 2.30
C GLU A 83 -2.00 -17.52 1.78
N ASP A 84 -2.33 -17.11 0.56
CA ASP A 84 -3.61 -17.35 -0.14
C ASP A 84 -4.89 -16.99 0.67
N ALA A 85 -4.78 -16.09 1.66
CA ALA A 85 -5.84 -15.78 2.62
C ALA A 85 -6.67 -14.53 2.24
N ALA A 86 -7.98 -14.69 2.04
CA ALA A 86 -8.91 -13.58 1.82
C ALA A 86 -9.31 -12.92 3.15
N VAL A 87 -8.67 -11.80 3.51
CA VAL A 87 -8.93 -11.05 4.75
C VAL A 87 -9.78 -9.80 4.47
N ASP A 88 -11.03 -9.77 4.92
CA ASP A 88 -11.94 -8.61 4.81
C ASP A 88 -11.70 -7.61 5.96
N GLY A 89 -10.47 -7.11 6.05
CA GLY A 89 -10.00 -6.26 7.14
C GLY A 89 -8.51 -5.97 7.08
N ALA A 90 -8.00 -5.29 8.11
CA ALA A 90 -6.58 -5.00 8.23
C ALA A 90 -5.79 -6.22 8.74
N VAL A 91 -4.54 -6.36 8.30
CA VAL A 91 -3.55 -7.24 8.93
C VAL A 91 -2.59 -6.36 9.74
N ALA A 92 -2.52 -6.59 11.05
CA ALA A 92 -1.69 -5.85 11.99
C ALA A 92 -0.80 -6.78 12.83
N ILE A 93 0.41 -6.30 13.13
CA ILE A 93 1.36 -6.96 14.04
C ILE A 93 1.89 -5.86 14.95
N GLU A 94 1.48 -5.88 16.22
CA GLU A 94 1.69 -4.81 17.19
C GLU A 94 2.36 -5.38 18.45
N ASP A 95 3.45 -4.75 18.89
CA ASP A 95 4.29 -5.15 20.03
C ASP A 95 4.75 -6.63 20.06
N ALA A 96 4.64 -7.35 18.94
CA ALA A 96 5.03 -8.74 18.81
C ALA A 96 6.55 -8.94 18.54
N ALA A 97 7.13 -9.97 19.15
CA ALA A 97 8.52 -10.38 18.98
C ALA A 97 8.61 -11.69 18.17
N VAL A 98 8.99 -11.59 16.89
CA VAL A 98 9.08 -12.74 15.96
C VAL A 98 10.54 -13.12 15.72
N ASP A 99 10.98 -14.32 16.14
CA ASP A 99 12.33 -14.87 15.83
C ASP A 99 12.31 -15.63 14.49
N GLY A 100 11.92 -14.92 13.43
CA GLY A 100 11.71 -15.49 12.10
C GLY A 100 11.35 -14.44 11.05
N ALA A 101 10.93 -14.90 9.87
CA ALA A 101 10.44 -14.02 8.80
C ALA A 101 8.95 -13.74 8.98
N VAL A 102 8.52 -12.51 8.69
CA VAL A 102 7.11 -12.18 8.46
C VAL A 102 6.89 -12.15 6.96
N VAL A 103 5.95 -12.95 6.48
CA VAL A 103 5.63 -13.16 5.06
C VAL A 103 4.12 -13.02 4.87
N ILE A 104 3.71 -12.23 3.87
CA ILE A 104 2.31 -12.03 3.50
C ILE A 104 2.25 -12.13 1.97
N GLU A 105 1.75 -13.25 1.44
CA GLU A 105 1.59 -13.51 0.00
C GLU A 105 0.11 -13.70 -0.35
N ASP A 106 -0.33 -13.08 -1.45
CA ASP A 106 -1.70 -13.11 -2.01
C ASP A 106 -2.88 -12.91 -1.03
N ALA A 107 -2.63 -12.23 0.10
CA ALA A 107 -3.63 -11.92 1.13
C ALA A 107 -4.65 -10.85 0.65
N GLY A 108 -5.56 -11.25 -0.22
CA GLY A 108 -6.46 -10.38 -0.98
C GLY A 108 -7.78 -10.06 -0.29
N GLY A 109 -7.82 -8.99 0.49
CA GLY A 109 -9.07 -8.34 0.89
C GLY A 109 -9.73 -7.59 -0.27
N SER A 110 -11.04 -7.76 -0.47
CA SER A 110 -11.79 -7.03 -1.52
C SER A 110 -11.96 -5.54 -1.20
N ASP A 111 -11.80 -5.17 0.08
CA ASP A 111 -12.22 -3.88 0.63
C ASP A 111 -11.04 -3.05 1.17
N GLY A 112 -10.02 -2.86 0.33
CA GLY A 112 -9.29 -1.58 0.27
C GLY A 112 -8.07 -1.34 1.17
N ALA A 113 -7.60 -2.31 1.97
CA ALA A 113 -6.41 -2.12 2.82
C ALA A 113 -5.54 -3.38 3.04
N GLY A 114 -4.98 -3.96 1.97
CA GLY A 114 -3.89 -4.96 2.05
C GLY A 114 -3.53 -5.57 0.69
N PRO A 115 -2.38 -6.26 0.55
CA PRO A 115 -1.12 -6.14 1.31
C PRO A 115 -0.18 -5.09 0.66
N LEU A 116 0.75 -4.51 1.44
CA LEU A 116 1.81 -3.57 1.00
C LEU A 116 1.50 -2.79 -0.30
N ALA A 117 0.42 -1.99 -0.28
CA ALA A 117 -0.07 -1.31 -1.48
C ALA A 117 1.10 -0.62 -2.20
N LEU A 118 1.31 -0.97 -3.47
CA LEU A 118 2.54 -0.63 -4.21
C LEU A 118 2.78 0.89 -4.32
N GLY A 119 1.78 1.68 -3.96
CA GLY A 119 1.82 3.12 -3.75
C GLY A 119 0.99 3.87 -4.78
N CYS A 120 0.81 3.26 -5.95
CA CYS A 120 0.09 3.80 -7.08
C CYS A 120 -1.30 3.19 -7.20
N ALA A 121 -2.30 4.02 -7.57
CA ALA A 121 -3.71 3.64 -7.59
C ALA A 121 -4.07 2.57 -8.64
N ASP A 122 -3.21 2.38 -9.63
CA ASP A 122 -3.30 1.36 -10.70
C ASP A 122 -2.61 0.04 -10.35
N GLY A 123 -2.03 -0.08 -9.14
CA GLY A 123 -1.34 -1.29 -8.70
C GLY A 123 0.05 -1.47 -9.28
N THR A 124 0.70 -0.40 -9.74
CA THR A 124 2.10 -0.41 -10.21
C THR A 124 3.03 0.37 -9.26
N ARG A 125 4.29 0.53 -9.70
CA ARG A 125 5.32 1.36 -9.07
C ARG A 125 6.40 1.64 -10.11
N GLU A 126 6.45 2.84 -10.69
CA GLU A 126 7.42 3.19 -11.73
C GLU A 126 8.81 3.57 -11.18
N GLY A 127 8.85 4.03 -9.93
CA GLY A 127 10.07 4.43 -9.23
C GLY A 127 10.06 3.99 -7.78
N PHE A 128 11.25 3.90 -7.19
CA PHE A 128 11.47 3.29 -5.87
C PHE A 128 11.04 1.81 -5.79
N VAL A 129 11.22 1.07 -6.90
CA VAL A 129 10.70 -0.30 -7.19
C VAL A 129 11.07 -1.41 -6.18
N ASP A 130 11.98 -1.15 -5.24
CA ASP A 130 12.32 -2.05 -4.14
C ASP A 130 11.49 -1.64 -2.91
N PRO A 131 10.40 -2.36 -2.56
CA PRO A 131 9.56 -2.01 -1.42
C PRO A 131 10.24 -2.29 -0.07
N THR A 132 11.31 -3.08 -0.02
CA THR A 132 12.09 -3.28 1.21
C THR A 132 13.01 -2.08 1.47
N ALA A 133 13.62 -1.52 0.42
CA ALA A 133 14.41 -0.29 0.53
C ALA A 133 13.55 0.98 0.64
N PHE A 134 12.34 0.97 0.06
CA PHE A 134 11.44 2.11 -0.04
C PHE A 134 9.98 1.74 0.32
N PRO A 135 9.70 1.32 1.57
CA PRO A 135 8.39 0.81 1.97
C PRO A 135 7.29 1.88 1.91
N THR A 136 7.64 3.15 2.11
CA THR A 136 6.68 4.24 2.33
C THR A 136 6.72 5.31 1.23
N VAL A 137 7.38 5.04 0.11
CA VAL A 137 7.46 5.94 -1.04
C VAL A 137 7.47 5.19 -2.37
N ALA A 138 6.69 5.68 -3.33
CA ALA A 138 6.55 5.15 -4.68
C ALA A 138 6.50 6.31 -5.68
N ALA A 139 7.02 6.12 -6.89
CA ALA A 139 6.76 7.05 -8.00
C ALA A 139 5.66 6.43 -8.88
N CYS A 140 4.64 7.22 -9.18
CA CYS A 140 3.36 6.78 -9.75
C CYS A 140 3.00 7.60 -10.98
N ALA A 141 2.90 6.93 -12.12
CA ALA A 141 2.61 7.56 -13.40
C ALA A 141 1.18 8.10 -13.51
N GLY A 142 1.01 9.20 -14.23
CA GLY A 142 -0.31 9.73 -14.55
C GLY A 142 -0.33 11.23 -14.83
N ALA A 143 -1.49 11.68 -15.30
CA ALA A 143 -1.81 13.09 -15.41
C ALA A 143 -2.71 13.50 -14.23
N TRP A 144 -2.59 14.75 -13.78
CA TRP A 144 -3.51 15.35 -12.82
C TRP A 144 -3.96 16.73 -13.31
N ASP A 145 -5.09 17.20 -12.78
CA ASP A 145 -5.58 18.56 -12.96
C ASP A 145 -5.40 19.35 -11.66
N GLY A 146 -5.09 20.65 -11.78
CA GLY A 146 -4.84 21.51 -10.63
C GLY A 146 -3.39 21.45 -10.14
N GLU A 147 -3.20 21.70 -8.84
CA GLU A 147 -1.87 21.73 -8.22
C GLU A 147 -1.41 20.32 -7.78
N VAL A 148 -0.10 20.09 -7.71
CA VAL A 148 0.51 18.76 -7.47
C VAL A 148 0.00 18.06 -6.20
N GLY A 149 -0.20 18.76 -5.08
CA GLY A 149 -0.80 18.19 -3.86
C GLY A 149 -2.24 17.67 -4.02
N GLN A 150 -2.91 18.01 -5.12
CA GLN A 150 -4.27 17.54 -5.44
C GLN A 150 -4.25 16.25 -6.28
N ALA A 151 -3.08 15.76 -6.70
CA ALA A 151 -2.91 14.57 -7.55
C ALA A 151 -3.12 13.23 -6.82
N GLY A 152 -3.73 13.23 -5.64
CA GLY A 152 -3.90 12.03 -4.79
C GLY A 152 -4.67 10.87 -5.45
N ALA A 153 -5.41 11.12 -6.53
CA ALA A 153 -6.04 10.06 -7.34
C ALA A 153 -5.03 9.12 -8.05
N LEU A 154 -3.75 9.50 -8.13
CA LEU A 154 -2.67 8.63 -8.61
C LEU A 154 -2.09 7.72 -7.50
N CYS A 155 -2.42 8.00 -6.23
CA CYS A 155 -1.93 7.25 -5.09
C CYS A 155 -2.94 6.20 -4.63
N ALA A 156 -2.44 5.04 -4.19
CA ALA A 156 -3.27 3.97 -3.64
C ALA A 156 -4.00 4.41 -2.34
N PRO A 157 -5.09 3.73 -1.93
CA PRO A 157 -5.68 3.92 -0.61
C PRO A 157 -4.63 3.83 0.51
N GLY A 158 -4.67 4.76 1.47
CA GLY A 158 -3.63 4.89 2.52
C GLY A 158 -2.37 5.67 2.10
N TRP A 159 -2.26 6.05 0.83
CA TRP A 159 -1.18 6.87 0.29
C TRP A 159 -1.68 8.26 -0.12
N GLN A 160 -0.78 9.23 -0.10
CA GLN A 160 -1.04 10.62 -0.51
C GLN A 160 0.14 11.13 -1.34
N VAL A 161 -0.04 12.23 -2.07
CA VAL A 161 1.10 12.91 -2.72
C VAL A 161 2.10 13.30 -1.64
N CYS A 162 3.37 12.95 -1.83
CA CYS A 162 4.42 13.34 -0.91
C CYS A 162 4.56 14.87 -0.87
N ASP A 163 4.76 15.43 0.32
CA ASP A 163 5.13 16.84 0.49
C ASP A 163 6.64 16.98 0.81
N GLY A 164 7.20 18.18 0.69
CA GLY A 164 8.63 18.40 0.95
C GLY A 164 9.06 18.29 2.42
N SER A 165 8.13 18.06 3.36
CA SER A 165 8.40 17.80 4.78
C SER A 165 8.28 16.32 5.16
N THR A 166 7.72 15.50 4.26
CA THR A 166 7.43 14.09 4.48
C THR A 166 8.73 13.33 4.77
N PHE A 167 8.73 12.46 5.78
CA PHE A 167 9.93 11.77 6.25
C PHE A 167 10.64 11.00 5.13
N ALA A 168 9.89 10.32 4.25
CA ALA A 168 10.47 9.61 3.11
C ALA A 168 11.22 10.56 2.15
N VAL A 169 10.62 11.68 1.74
CA VAL A 169 11.26 12.69 0.88
C VAL A 169 12.55 13.22 1.50
N THR A 170 12.49 13.61 2.77
CA THR A 170 13.64 14.19 3.50
C THR A 170 14.78 13.21 3.78
N ASN A 171 14.60 11.91 3.54
CA ASN A 171 15.64 10.88 3.64
C ASN A 171 16.06 10.28 2.29
N ILE A 172 15.33 10.53 1.20
CA ILE A 172 15.75 10.09 -0.14
C ILE A 172 17.05 10.79 -0.53
N THR A 173 18.08 10.00 -0.83
CA THR A 173 19.32 10.54 -1.40
C THR A 173 19.15 10.91 -2.86
N PHE A 174 19.86 11.95 -3.32
CA PHE A 174 19.90 12.33 -4.74
C PHE A 174 20.21 11.13 -5.67
N ALA A 175 21.12 10.25 -5.25
CA ALA A 175 21.49 9.05 -6.01
C ALA A 175 20.34 8.03 -6.12
N ALA A 176 19.53 7.86 -5.06
CA ALA A 176 18.32 7.04 -5.10
C ALA A 176 17.22 7.70 -5.94
N ALA A 177 17.04 9.02 -5.81
CA ALA A 177 16.05 9.78 -6.55
C ALA A 177 16.24 9.72 -8.07
N ILE A 178 17.48 9.65 -8.57
CA ILE A 178 17.77 9.46 -10.01
C ILE A 178 17.96 7.99 -10.41
N GLY A 179 17.64 7.04 -9.53
CA GLY A 179 17.88 5.61 -9.75
C GLY A 179 16.96 4.92 -10.76
N PHE A 180 15.91 5.61 -11.22
CA PHE A 180 14.84 5.08 -12.08
C PHE A 180 14.49 6.08 -13.20
N PRO A 181 13.91 5.63 -14.33
CA PRO A 181 13.54 6.50 -15.46
C PRO A 181 12.33 7.40 -15.14
N GLY A 182 12.03 8.34 -16.03
CA GLY A 182 10.89 9.26 -15.91
C GLY A 182 11.14 10.47 -15.00
N CYS A 183 10.14 11.35 -14.88
CA CYS A 183 10.16 12.50 -13.99
C CYS A 183 8.84 12.63 -13.21
N PHE A 184 8.91 12.49 -11.89
CA PHE A 184 7.76 12.46 -11.00
C PHE A 184 7.82 13.63 -10.03
N ALA A 185 6.74 14.40 -9.92
CA ALA A 185 6.67 15.57 -9.06
C ALA A 185 6.24 15.21 -7.62
N PHE A 186 6.71 15.98 -6.64
CA PHE A 186 6.15 15.97 -5.28
C PHE A 186 5.76 17.38 -4.87
N ASP A 187 4.90 17.53 -3.87
CA ASP A 187 4.41 18.84 -3.43
C ASP A 187 5.48 19.59 -2.62
N ALA A 188 6.39 20.21 -3.35
CA ALA A 188 7.37 21.12 -2.81
C ALA A 188 7.80 22.12 -3.88
N ALA A 189 8.29 23.28 -3.44
CA ALA A 189 9.12 24.13 -4.27
C ALA A 189 10.58 24.10 -3.79
N HIS A 190 11.53 24.24 -4.72
CA HIS A 190 12.96 24.39 -4.44
C HIS A 190 13.51 25.78 -4.84
N ASP A 191 12.61 26.73 -5.11
CA ASP A 191 12.93 28.09 -5.49
C ASP A 191 13.95 28.74 -4.53
N ASN A 192 14.86 29.53 -5.11
CA ASN A 192 15.98 30.18 -4.43
C ASN A 192 16.90 29.21 -3.66
N TYR A 193 16.98 27.94 -4.07
CA TYR A 193 17.76 26.86 -3.43
C TYR A 193 17.28 26.52 -2.01
N VAL A 194 15.99 26.70 -1.72
CA VAL A 194 15.39 26.45 -0.40
C VAL A 194 14.27 25.41 -0.54
N CYS A 195 14.32 24.34 0.26
CA CYS A 195 13.17 23.44 0.40
C CYS A 195 11.97 24.19 0.97
N ARG A 196 10.86 24.16 0.25
CA ARG A 196 9.57 24.73 0.65
C ARG A 196 8.53 23.61 0.59
N PRO A 197 8.13 23.03 1.73
CA PRO A 197 7.33 21.80 1.80
C PRO A 197 5.93 21.78 1.16
N ASP A 198 5.46 22.89 0.63
CA ASP A 198 4.19 23.00 -0.10
C ASP A 198 4.48 23.96 -1.25
N CYS A 199 4.33 23.48 -2.49
CA CYS A 199 4.60 24.24 -3.71
C CYS A 199 3.59 25.40 -3.85
N SER A 200 2.31 25.09 -3.67
CA SER A 200 1.18 25.99 -3.88
C SER A 200 1.16 27.17 -2.89
N ALA A 201 1.56 26.91 -1.63
CA ALA A 201 1.68 27.92 -0.60
C ALA A 201 2.72 29.00 -0.94
N GLN A 202 3.72 28.72 -1.80
CA GLN A 202 4.71 29.71 -2.19
C GLN A 202 4.13 30.74 -3.16
N VAL A 203 3.23 30.31 -4.06
CA VAL A 203 2.42 31.22 -4.90
C VAL A 203 1.54 32.10 -4.01
N ALA A 204 0.85 31.50 -3.05
CA ALA A 204 -0.04 32.22 -2.13
C ALA A 204 0.71 33.21 -1.23
N ALA A 205 1.95 32.88 -0.83
CA ALA A 205 2.84 33.74 -0.08
C ALA A 205 3.53 34.84 -0.93
N GLY A 206 3.39 34.79 -2.27
CA GLY A 206 4.03 35.73 -3.18
C GLY A 206 5.56 35.62 -3.22
N VAL A 207 6.09 34.42 -2.97
CA VAL A 207 7.54 34.13 -3.06
C VAL A 207 7.99 34.19 -4.53
N ASP A 208 7.21 33.56 -5.40
CA ASP A 208 7.30 33.67 -6.86
C ASP A 208 5.90 33.49 -7.48
N THR A 209 5.81 33.64 -8.79
CA THR A 209 4.64 33.39 -9.62
C THR A 209 4.35 31.89 -9.78
N ALA A 210 3.09 31.55 -10.06
CA ALA A 210 2.67 30.18 -10.37
C ALA A 210 3.38 29.57 -11.61
N ASP A 211 3.97 30.41 -12.45
CA ASP A 211 4.67 30.03 -13.68
C ASP A 211 6.19 29.87 -13.49
N GLY A 212 6.75 30.51 -12.45
CA GLY A 212 8.18 30.61 -12.16
C GLY A 212 8.71 29.56 -11.17
N LEU A 213 7.85 29.09 -10.24
CA LEU A 213 8.27 28.16 -9.19
C LEU A 213 8.94 26.88 -9.70
N ASP A 214 10.05 26.55 -9.06
CA ASP A 214 10.79 25.31 -9.29
C ASP A 214 10.13 24.16 -8.48
N MET A 215 9.28 23.36 -9.12
CA MET A 215 8.55 22.25 -8.46
C MET A 215 9.50 21.08 -8.20
N GLY A 216 9.45 20.50 -6.99
CA GLY A 216 10.29 19.36 -6.61
C GLY A 216 10.00 18.09 -7.42
N GLY A 217 11.05 17.36 -7.80
CA GLY A 217 10.92 16.13 -8.58
C GLY A 217 11.90 15.03 -8.22
N VAL A 218 11.65 13.84 -8.77
CA VAL A 218 12.53 12.66 -8.72
C VAL A 218 12.49 11.92 -10.06
N GLY A 219 13.50 11.11 -10.33
CA GLY A 219 13.65 10.33 -11.56
C GLY A 219 14.71 10.90 -12.51
N ALA A 220 15.41 10.01 -13.21
CA ALA A 220 16.50 10.36 -14.13
C ALA A 220 16.03 11.15 -15.37
N GLY A 221 14.73 11.14 -15.66
CA GLY A 221 14.10 11.92 -16.74
C GLY A 221 13.87 13.39 -16.38
N CYS A 222 13.91 13.78 -15.11
CA CYS A 222 13.76 15.19 -14.74
C CYS A 222 14.91 16.01 -15.32
N ARG A 223 14.57 17.10 -16.02
CA ARG A 223 15.53 17.89 -16.80
C ARG A 223 16.55 18.64 -15.93
N PHE A 224 16.19 18.96 -14.70
CA PHE A 224 16.90 19.88 -13.83
C PHE A 224 17.41 19.12 -12.61
N GLN A 225 18.72 18.84 -12.59
CA GLN A 225 19.36 17.99 -11.59
C GLN A 225 20.68 18.64 -11.13
N PHE A 226 20.78 18.94 -9.84
CA PHE A 226 21.87 19.70 -9.25
C PHE A 226 22.44 18.95 -8.02
N PRO A 227 23.38 18.00 -8.21
CA PRO A 227 23.99 17.29 -7.10
C PRO A 227 24.76 18.26 -6.18
N GLY A 228 24.67 18.03 -4.87
CA GLY A 228 25.34 18.82 -3.83
C GLY A 228 24.70 20.18 -3.51
N THR A 229 23.58 20.56 -4.13
CA THR A 229 22.82 21.77 -3.76
C THR A 229 21.73 21.48 -2.73
N ALA A 230 21.27 22.52 -2.04
CA ALA A 230 20.16 22.43 -1.09
C ALA A 230 18.81 22.21 -1.81
N SER A 231 17.95 21.39 -1.20
CA SER A 231 16.64 20.95 -1.69
C SER A 231 15.88 20.27 -0.55
N CYS A 232 14.73 19.64 -0.83
CA CYS A 232 14.05 18.76 0.12
C CYS A 232 14.63 17.33 0.17
N LEU A 233 15.61 17.00 -0.70
CA LEU A 233 16.25 15.69 -0.79
C LEU A 233 17.67 15.71 -0.18
N VAL A 234 18.17 14.54 0.21
CA VAL A 234 19.53 14.42 0.77
C VAL A 234 20.59 14.48 -0.33
N GLY A 235 21.34 15.59 -0.36
CA GLY A 235 22.58 15.69 -1.14
C GLY A 235 22.43 16.16 -2.59
N GLY A 236 21.30 16.76 -2.97
CA GLY A 236 21.15 17.43 -4.27
C GLY A 236 19.71 17.85 -4.58
N ARG A 237 19.54 18.82 -5.47
CA ARG A 237 18.22 19.26 -5.95
C ARG A 237 17.84 18.54 -7.23
N ILE A 238 16.57 18.18 -7.36
CA ILE A 238 15.94 17.73 -8.59
C ILE A 238 14.63 18.49 -8.72
N ASP A 239 14.42 19.12 -9.87
CA ASP A 239 13.24 19.92 -10.14
C ASP A 239 12.47 19.27 -11.29
N ALA A 240 11.22 18.93 -11.03
CA ALA A 240 10.28 18.41 -12.01
C ALA A 240 10.03 19.45 -13.12
N SER A 241 9.97 20.73 -12.74
CA SER A 241 9.92 21.86 -13.65
C SER A 241 10.63 23.08 -13.05
N GLU A 242 11.51 23.72 -13.82
CA GLU A 242 12.18 24.99 -13.48
C GLU A 242 11.70 26.07 -14.45
N ASN A 243 11.05 27.14 -13.96
CA ASN A 243 10.61 28.30 -14.77
C ASN A 243 9.87 27.95 -16.09
N SER A 244 9.04 26.90 -16.04
CA SER A 244 8.43 26.25 -17.20
C SER A 244 7.16 26.93 -17.73
N GLY A 245 6.56 27.85 -16.98
CA GLY A 245 5.18 28.28 -17.19
C GLY A 245 4.12 27.29 -16.66
N THR A 246 4.54 26.34 -15.81
CA THR A 246 3.65 25.31 -15.24
C THR A 246 3.71 25.26 -13.72
N GLY A 247 4.86 25.59 -13.13
CA GLY A 247 5.11 25.58 -11.68
C GLY A 247 4.58 24.31 -11.03
N CYS A 248 3.66 24.46 -10.08
CA CYS A 248 3.09 23.37 -9.30
C CYS A 248 2.08 22.46 -10.04
N ARG A 249 1.94 22.59 -11.37
CA ARG A 249 0.89 21.91 -12.16
C ARG A 249 1.46 20.88 -13.13
N TYR A 250 0.62 19.90 -13.48
CA TYR A 250 0.93 18.91 -14.50
C TYR A 250 1.26 19.56 -15.85
N ALA A 251 2.26 19.00 -16.54
CA ALA A 251 2.49 19.28 -17.95
C ALA A 251 3.06 18.06 -18.67
N ALA A 252 2.30 17.56 -19.65
CA ALA A 252 2.69 16.41 -20.46
C ALA A 252 4.04 16.65 -21.17
N GLY A 253 4.99 15.72 -20.97
CA GLY A 253 6.36 15.83 -21.48
C GLY A 253 7.31 16.70 -20.65
N ILE A 254 6.85 17.19 -19.50
CA ILE A 254 7.68 17.75 -18.41
C ILE A 254 7.64 16.79 -17.21
N THR A 255 6.43 16.38 -16.81
CA THR A 255 6.20 15.38 -15.77
C THR A 255 5.46 14.15 -16.31
N ASP A 256 5.82 12.99 -15.78
CA ASP A 256 5.25 11.68 -16.10
C ASP A 256 4.26 11.20 -15.02
N GLY A 257 4.29 11.82 -13.83
CA GLY A 257 3.45 11.46 -12.69
C GLY A 257 3.85 12.17 -11.40
N VAL A 258 3.48 11.59 -10.26
CA VAL A 258 3.78 12.11 -8.92
C VAL A 258 4.49 11.10 -8.02
N VAL A 259 5.06 11.56 -6.92
CA VAL A 259 5.56 10.70 -5.84
C VAL A 259 4.46 10.55 -4.80
N CYS A 260 4.08 9.31 -4.53
CA CYS A 260 3.13 8.94 -3.48
C CYS A 260 3.88 8.46 -2.24
N CYS A 261 3.45 8.90 -1.07
CA CYS A 261 3.98 8.53 0.23
C CYS A 261 2.89 7.89 1.08
N ALA A 262 3.22 6.79 1.75
CA ALA A 262 2.38 6.21 2.78
C ALA A 262 2.44 7.10 4.03
N SER A 263 1.28 7.44 4.60
CA SER A 263 1.24 7.99 5.94
C SER A 263 1.64 6.89 6.93
N ILE A 264 2.88 6.91 7.41
CA ILE A 264 3.25 6.11 8.58
C ILE A 264 2.39 6.65 9.73
N ILE A 265 1.41 5.87 10.17
CA ILE A 265 0.75 6.10 11.46
C ILE A 265 1.77 5.71 12.54
N ALA A 266 2.71 6.61 12.79
CA ALA A 266 3.55 6.55 13.96
C ALA A 266 2.69 6.98 15.15
N GLU A 267 2.05 6.01 15.80
CA GLU A 267 1.40 6.25 17.09
C GLU A 267 2.42 6.75 18.12
N ARG A 268 1.95 7.54 19.09
CA ARG A 268 2.79 8.49 19.83
C ARG A 268 2.31 8.75 21.27
#